data_AF-A0A378K1S6-F1
#
_entry.id   AF-A0A378K1S6-F1
#
_cell.length_a   1.000
_cell.length_b   1.000
_cell.length_c   1.000
_cell.angle_alpha   90.00
_cell.angle_beta   90.00
_cell.angle_gamma   90.00
#
_symmetry.space_group_name_H-M   'P 1'
#
loop_
_entity.id
_entity.type
_entity.pdbx_description
1 polymer ?
#
loop_
_entity_poly.entity_id
_entity_poly.type
_entity_poly.pdbx_seq_one_letter_code
_entity_poly.pdbx_strand_id
1 'polypeptide(L)'
;MAASKETMIQLIKDSESFEHKGTLHVAESIGAGAKVIVTDGSLIVDGSIHDGAHIELRETPRSYRSGTQIGGLTLGYVSIRCITGGGEPRTLSVLGNVGENVTITSCNADYIVAGEIGRSCYLKTENGNIKVTKVGESSSLISSNGNITCHDVGKHTCLKTSNGTIRAEGVAEQAEVSTNNGDVRVASSQATTKLHTDNGNVYINGTIQPKPMSAYGRSSYMSGGSTFFNSTSIIIDRVDMTPFMGSSFSRR
;
A
#
# COMPACT_ATOMS: atom_id res chain seq x y z
N MET A 1 17.59 16.18 -23.11
CA MET A 1 17.17 16.32 -21.71
C MET A 1 16.40 17.61 -21.58
N ALA A 2 15.08 17.58 -21.77
CA ALA A 2 14.24 18.74 -21.50
C ALA A 2 13.90 18.69 -20.00
N ALA A 3 14.43 19.62 -19.21
CA ALA A 3 13.97 19.80 -17.84
C ALA A 3 12.46 20.06 -17.92
N SER A 4 11.65 19.14 -17.38
CA SER A 4 10.21 19.38 -17.24
C SER A 4 10.06 20.64 -16.40
N LYS A 5 9.55 21.71 -17.02
CA LYS A 5 9.39 23.01 -16.38
C LYS A 5 8.49 22.81 -15.16
N GLU A 6 9.05 22.98 -13.97
CA GLU A 6 8.31 22.93 -12.71
C GLU A 6 7.39 24.15 -12.66
N THR A 7 6.10 23.89 -12.39
CA THR A 7 5.11 24.95 -12.23
C THR A 7 4.80 25.08 -10.76
N MET A 8 5.10 26.26 -10.21
CA MET A 8 4.81 26.59 -8.82
C MET A 8 3.52 27.39 -8.73
N ILE A 9 2.61 26.96 -7.85
CA ILE A 9 1.40 27.68 -7.47
C ILE A 9 1.35 27.82 -5.95
N GLN A 10 0.69 28.87 -5.46
CA GLN A 10 0.60 29.11 -4.02
C GLN A 10 -0.37 28.11 -3.35
N LEU A 11 -1.62 28.06 -3.79
CA LEU A 11 -2.70 27.32 -3.15
C LEU A 11 -3.68 26.83 -4.23
N ILE A 12 -4.23 25.63 -4.03
CA ILE A 12 -5.43 25.16 -4.75
C ILE A 12 -6.61 25.34 -3.80
N LYS A 13 -7.65 26.05 -4.23
CA LYS A 13 -8.79 26.40 -3.37
C LYS A 13 -9.70 25.21 -3.12
N ASP A 14 -10.56 25.35 -2.12
CA ASP A 14 -11.59 24.36 -1.80
C ASP A 14 -12.48 24.08 -3.01
N SER A 15 -12.73 22.80 -3.27
CA SER A 15 -13.54 22.29 -4.38
C SER A 15 -13.07 22.74 -5.78
N GLU A 16 -11.85 23.25 -5.90
CA GLU A 16 -11.25 23.62 -7.18
C GLU A 16 -10.81 22.37 -7.94
N SER A 17 -11.08 22.33 -9.25
CA SER A 17 -10.54 21.31 -10.14
C SER A 17 -9.34 21.89 -10.89
N PHE A 18 -8.16 21.34 -10.64
CA PHE A 18 -6.91 21.78 -11.22
C PHE A 18 -6.25 20.65 -12.00
N GLU A 19 -5.95 20.89 -13.28
CA GLU A 19 -5.24 19.93 -14.12
C GLU A 19 -3.92 20.55 -14.60
N HIS A 20 -2.83 19.80 -14.47
CA HIS A 20 -1.51 20.24 -14.89
C HIS A 20 -0.74 19.14 -15.61
N LYS A 21 0.06 19.52 -16.60
CA LYS A 21 0.98 18.61 -17.29
C LYS A 21 2.42 18.97 -16.94
N GLY A 22 3.17 18.02 -16.41
CA GLY A 22 4.51 18.22 -15.87
C GLY A 22 4.50 18.30 -14.35
N THR A 23 5.62 18.68 -13.75
CA THR A 23 5.76 18.74 -12.29
C THR A 23 5.05 19.97 -11.73
N LEU A 24 4.16 19.74 -10.78
CA LEU A 24 3.41 20.77 -10.05
C LEU A 24 3.93 20.88 -8.62
N HIS A 25 4.25 22.11 -8.20
CA HIS A 25 4.61 22.43 -6.83
C HIS A 25 3.56 23.37 -6.23
N VAL A 26 2.94 22.95 -5.13
CA VAL A 26 1.99 23.72 -4.34
C VAL A 26 2.71 24.19 -3.08
N ALA A 27 2.97 25.49 -2.99
CA ALA A 27 3.78 26.09 -1.93
C ALA A 27 3.07 26.14 -0.56
N GLU A 28 1.74 26.18 -0.57
CA GLU A 28 0.90 26.08 0.62
C GLU A 28 0.17 24.74 0.60
N SER A 29 -1.15 24.75 0.49
CA SER A 29 -1.98 23.57 0.69
C SER A 29 -2.86 23.26 -0.52
N ILE A 30 -3.46 22.08 -0.51
CA ILE A 30 -4.57 21.72 -1.39
C ILE A 30 -5.84 21.81 -0.55
N GLY A 31 -6.80 22.61 -1.00
CA GLY A 31 -8.07 22.88 -0.31
C GLY A 31 -8.99 21.66 -0.23
N ALA A 32 -10.00 21.77 0.63
CA ALA A 32 -10.94 20.69 0.90
C ALA A 32 -11.79 20.37 -0.33
N GLY A 33 -11.97 19.10 -0.66
CA GLY A 33 -12.72 18.65 -1.83
C GLY A 33 -12.09 19.00 -3.18
N ALA A 34 -10.87 19.55 -3.20
CA ALA A 34 -10.20 19.90 -4.43
C ALA A 34 -9.85 18.65 -5.25
N LYS A 35 -9.93 18.77 -6.57
CA LYS A 35 -9.56 17.72 -7.51
C LYS A 35 -8.29 18.12 -8.25
N VAL A 36 -7.22 17.37 -8.08
CA VAL A 36 -5.92 17.69 -8.69
C VAL A 36 -5.49 16.54 -9.59
N ILE A 37 -5.32 16.83 -10.88
CA ILE A 37 -4.83 15.86 -11.85
C ILE A 37 -3.48 16.35 -12.37
N VAL A 38 -2.42 15.60 -12.08
CA VAL A 38 -1.08 15.86 -12.61
C VAL A 38 -0.75 14.79 -13.64
N THR A 39 -0.51 15.22 -14.87
CA THR A 39 -0.18 14.33 -15.99
C THR A 39 1.30 14.43 -16.34
N ASP A 40 1.98 13.30 -16.48
CA ASP A 40 3.40 13.23 -16.88
C ASP A 40 4.36 14.02 -15.97
N GLY A 41 4.07 14.09 -14.67
CA GLY A 41 4.96 14.76 -13.72
C GLY A 41 4.68 14.44 -12.27
N SER A 42 5.47 15.03 -11.40
CA SER A 42 5.39 14.88 -9.95
C SER A 42 4.49 15.94 -9.32
N LEU A 43 3.99 15.66 -8.12
CA LEU A 43 3.24 16.63 -7.32
C LEU A 43 3.99 16.84 -6.00
N ILE A 44 4.38 18.08 -5.73
CA ILE A 44 5.02 18.49 -4.48
C ILE A 44 4.05 19.43 -3.76
N VAL A 45 3.78 19.16 -2.49
CA VAL A 45 2.92 19.97 -1.63
C VAL A 45 3.69 20.26 -0.34
N ASP A 46 4.04 21.52 -0.12
CA ASP A 46 4.81 21.94 1.07
C ASP A 46 3.91 22.02 2.33
N GLY A 47 2.62 22.29 2.16
CA GLY A 47 1.62 22.27 3.21
C GLY A 47 0.82 20.98 3.23
N SER A 48 -0.46 21.10 3.57
CA SER A 48 -1.34 19.95 3.79
C SER A 48 -2.32 19.74 2.64
N ILE A 49 -2.81 18.52 2.49
CA ILE A 49 -3.96 18.21 1.65
C ILE A 49 -5.16 18.13 2.57
N HIS A 50 -6.18 18.97 2.36
CA HIS A 50 -7.36 19.00 3.22
C HIS A 50 -8.38 17.92 2.85
N ASP A 51 -9.43 17.83 3.67
CA ASP A 51 -10.41 16.77 3.65
C ASP A 51 -11.12 16.62 2.29
N GLY A 52 -11.36 15.39 1.88
CA GLY A 52 -12.12 15.06 0.67
C GLY A 52 -11.40 15.36 -0.64
N ALA A 53 -10.13 15.78 -0.61
CA ALA A 53 -9.37 16.02 -1.83
C ALA A 53 -9.20 14.74 -2.66
N HIS A 54 -9.22 14.90 -3.98
CA HIS A 54 -9.04 13.82 -4.94
C HIS A 54 -7.85 14.10 -5.84
N ILE A 55 -6.78 13.32 -5.68
CA ILE A 55 -5.52 13.51 -6.39
C ILE A 55 -5.29 12.33 -7.32
N GLU A 56 -4.95 12.64 -8.57
CA GLU A 56 -4.63 11.64 -9.58
C GLU A 56 -3.34 12.00 -10.31
N LEU A 57 -2.33 11.13 -10.19
CA LEU A 57 -1.11 11.24 -10.99
C LEU A 57 -1.26 10.32 -12.20
N ARG A 58 -1.53 10.94 -13.34
CA ARG A 58 -1.74 10.27 -14.62
C ARG A 58 -0.46 10.22 -15.43
N GLU A 59 -0.36 9.19 -16.24
CA GLU A 59 0.62 9.10 -17.30
C GLU A 59 -0.13 9.14 -18.62
N THR A 60 0.36 9.91 -19.59
CA THR A 60 -0.16 9.82 -20.94
C THR A 60 0.10 8.41 -21.45
N PRO A 61 -0.92 7.69 -21.94
CA PRO A 61 -0.72 6.35 -22.48
C PRO A 61 0.29 6.42 -23.62
N ARG A 62 1.50 5.88 -23.39
CA ARG A 62 2.41 5.61 -24.50
C ARG A 62 1.85 4.40 -25.22
N SER A 63 1.29 4.61 -26.40
CA SER A 63 0.79 3.55 -27.26
C SER A 63 1.90 2.56 -27.57
N TYR A 64 1.95 1.45 -26.82
CA TYR A 64 2.85 0.35 -27.14
C TYR A 64 2.11 -0.57 -28.11
N ARG A 65 2.43 -0.48 -29.41
CA ARG A 65 2.04 -1.50 -30.39
C ARG A 65 2.82 -2.77 -30.08
N SER A 66 2.34 -3.58 -29.13
CA SER A 66 2.81 -4.97 -29.00
C SER A 66 1.84 -5.87 -29.75
N GLY A 67 2.22 -6.24 -30.96
CA GLY A 67 1.65 -7.40 -31.64
C GLY A 67 2.56 -8.58 -31.39
N THR A 68 2.17 -9.52 -30.54
CA THR A 68 2.80 -10.84 -30.48
C THR A 68 2.00 -11.78 -31.37
N GLN A 69 2.57 -12.21 -32.50
CA GLN A 69 2.01 -13.32 -33.27
C GLN A 69 2.48 -14.63 -32.67
N ILE A 70 1.54 -15.43 -32.15
CA ILE A 70 1.72 -16.86 -31.91
C ILE A 70 0.69 -17.57 -32.78
N GLY A 71 1.15 -18.31 -33.79
CA GLY A 71 0.36 -19.33 -34.50
C GLY A 71 -1.03 -18.90 -35.02
N GLY A 72 -1.15 -17.74 -35.67
CA GLY A 72 -2.39 -17.35 -36.38
C GLY A 72 -3.53 -16.79 -35.53
N LEU A 73 -3.35 -16.54 -34.23
CA LEU A 73 -4.37 -15.91 -33.38
C LEU A 73 -4.09 -14.41 -33.21
N THR A 74 -4.93 -13.56 -33.82
CA THR A 74 -4.97 -12.12 -33.54
C THR A 74 -5.89 -11.88 -32.34
N LEU A 75 -5.35 -11.62 -31.16
CA LEU A 75 -6.14 -11.19 -30.01
C LEU A 75 -6.58 -9.74 -30.21
N GLY A 76 -7.80 -9.55 -30.74
CA GLY A 76 -8.30 -8.26 -31.21
C GLY A 76 -8.52 -7.19 -30.13
N TYR A 77 -8.60 -7.57 -28.84
CA TYR A 77 -8.83 -6.63 -27.75
C TYR A 77 -8.22 -7.16 -26.45
N VAL A 78 -6.95 -6.84 -26.19
CA VAL A 78 -6.39 -6.91 -24.84
C VAL A 78 -6.39 -5.48 -24.30
N SER A 79 -7.28 -5.17 -23.36
CA SER A 79 -7.17 -3.93 -22.59
C SER A 79 -6.04 -4.11 -21.58
N ILE A 80 -4.83 -3.69 -21.95
CA ILE A 80 -3.72 -3.77 -21.01
C ILE A 80 -3.84 -2.58 -20.07
N ARG A 81 -4.31 -2.85 -18.85
CA ARG A 81 -4.44 -1.84 -17.80
C ARG A 81 -3.02 -1.49 -17.34
N CYS A 82 -2.53 -0.36 -17.83
CA CYS A 82 -1.26 0.26 -17.47
C CYS A 82 0.01 -0.60 -17.67
N ILE A 83 0.56 -0.62 -18.89
CA ILE A 83 1.96 -1.03 -19.12
C ILE A 83 2.84 0.22 -18.99
N THR A 84 3.00 0.75 -17.79
CA THR A 84 3.96 1.86 -17.58
C THR A 84 5.29 1.30 -17.10
N GLY A 85 5.87 0.41 -17.90
CA GLY A 85 7.23 -0.13 -17.70
C GLY A 85 8.35 0.83 -18.13
N GLY A 86 8.11 2.14 -18.24
CA GLY A 86 9.11 3.06 -18.77
C GLY A 86 8.81 4.55 -18.62
N GLY A 87 7.88 4.93 -17.73
CA GLY A 87 7.73 6.32 -17.30
C GLY A 87 8.86 6.69 -16.33
N GLU A 88 9.31 7.94 -16.32
CA GLU A 88 10.23 8.40 -15.27
C GLU A 88 9.57 8.22 -13.89
N PRO A 89 10.34 7.87 -12.85
CA PRO A 89 9.80 7.76 -11.50
C PRO A 89 9.19 9.11 -11.12
N ARG A 90 7.90 9.08 -10.78
CA ARG A 90 7.16 10.26 -10.29
C ARG A 90 7.05 10.15 -8.79
N THR A 91 6.91 11.28 -8.15
CA THR A 91 6.75 11.34 -6.71
C THR A 91 5.60 12.27 -6.38
N LEU A 92 4.71 11.81 -5.52
CA LEU A 92 3.87 12.68 -4.73
C LEU A 92 4.60 12.92 -3.41
N SER A 93 5.04 14.15 -3.15
CA SER A 93 5.61 14.53 -1.86
C SER A 93 4.67 15.49 -1.16
N VAL A 94 4.30 15.17 0.07
CA VAL A 94 3.47 16.00 0.94
C VAL A 94 4.25 16.23 2.22
N LEU A 95 4.67 17.46 2.46
CA LEU A 95 5.44 17.81 3.65
C LEU A 95 4.52 17.98 4.88
N GLY A 96 3.29 18.46 4.68
CA GLY A 96 2.27 18.56 5.72
C GLY A 96 1.46 17.28 5.91
N ASN A 97 0.24 17.46 6.45
CA ASN A 97 -0.69 16.37 6.72
C ASN A 97 -1.59 16.10 5.51
N VAL A 98 -2.14 14.91 5.45
CA VAL A 98 -3.26 14.57 4.57
C VAL A 98 -4.50 14.48 5.46
N GLY A 99 -5.55 15.21 5.11
CA GLY A 99 -6.82 15.26 5.85
C GLY A 99 -7.60 13.96 5.77
N GLU A 100 -8.89 14.03 6.06
CA GLU A 100 -9.80 12.89 6.05
C GLU A 100 -10.43 12.65 4.67
N ASN A 101 -10.81 11.42 4.35
CA ASN A 101 -11.50 11.04 3.11
C ASN A 101 -10.74 11.44 1.82
N VAL A 102 -9.43 11.55 1.89
CA VAL A 102 -8.59 11.89 0.73
C VAL A 102 -8.36 10.66 -0.12
N THR A 103 -8.53 10.81 -1.43
CA THR A 103 -8.24 9.75 -2.41
C THR A 103 -7.05 10.15 -3.25
N ILE A 104 -6.02 9.31 -3.29
CA ILE A 104 -4.81 9.52 -4.10
C ILE A 104 -4.61 8.27 -4.95
N THR A 105 -4.57 8.45 -6.26
CA THR A 105 -4.38 7.33 -7.18
C THR A 105 -3.31 7.62 -8.22
N SER A 106 -2.50 6.61 -8.52
CA SER A 106 -1.48 6.71 -9.56
C SER A 106 -1.18 5.37 -10.18
N CYS A 107 -0.68 5.43 -11.40
CA CYS A 107 -0.15 4.27 -12.10
C CYS A 107 1.33 4.02 -11.77
N ASN A 108 2.12 5.08 -11.67
CA ASN A 108 3.55 4.99 -11.47
C ASN A 108 4.02 6.22 -10.68
N ALA A 109 3.97 6.13 -9.36
CA ALA A 109 4.47 7.16 -8.47
C ALA A 109 4.78 6.61 -7.07
N ASP A 110 5.89 7.08 -6.50
CA ASP A 110 6.17 6.96 -5.07
C ASP A 110 5.34 8.00 -4.29
N TYR A 111 4.76 7.60 -3.17
CA TYR A 111 4.08 8.50 -2.25
C TYR A 111 4.95 8.72 -1.02
N ILE A 112 5.25 9.98 -0.73
CA ILE A 112 6.04 10.38 0.43
C ILE A 112 5.22 11.41 1.20
N VAL A 113 4.65 10.99 2.33
CA VAL A 113 3.91 11.88 3.24
C VAL A 113 4.71 12.00 4.52
N ALA A 114 5.26 13.19 4.76
CA ALA A 114 6.04 13.47 5.96
C ALA A 114 5.14 13.64 7.20
N GLY A 115 3.94 14.20 7.04
CA GLY A 115 2.95 14.34 8.10
C GLY A 115 2.12 13.07 8.36
N GLU A 116 0.98 13.28 9.02
CA GLU A 116 -0.03 12.25 9.29
C GLU A 116 -1.06 12.20 8.16
N ILE A 117 -1.52 10.99 7.82
CA ILE A 117 -2.72 10.77 7.02
C ILE A 117 -3.91 10.65 7.96
N GLY A 118 -4.98 11.38 7.66
CA GLY A 118 -6.23 11.35 8.41
C GLY A 118 -7.01 10.06 8.24
N ARG A 119 -8.29 10.13 8.59
CA ARG A 119 -9.21 8.98 8.61
C ARG A 119 -9.75 8.68 7.22
N SER A 120 -10.05 7.42 6.95
CA SER A 120 -10.78 6.98 5.74
C SER A 120 -10.11 7.39 4.42
N CYS A 121 -8.78 7.48 4.40
CA CYS A 121 -8.03 7.84 3.19
C CYS A 121 -7.76 6.62 2.32
N TYR A 122 -7.70 6.82 1.01
CA TYR A 122 -7.43 5.77 0.04
C TYR A 122 -6.25 6.16 -0.85
N LEU A 123 -5.10 5.53 -0.64
CA LEU A 123 -3.88 5.76 -1.40
C LEU A 123 -3.59 4.50 -2.22
N LYS A 124 -3.57 4.61 -3.55
CA LYS A 124 -3.28 3.48 -4.43
C LYS A 124 -2.28 3.84 -5.52
N THR A 125 -1.16 3.12 -5.58
CA THR A 125 -0.21 3.17 -6.68
C THR A 125 -0.04 1.78 -7.31
N GLU A 126 0.10 1.67 -8.64
CA GLU A 126 0.41 0.37 -9.26
C GLU A 126 1.92 0.09 -9.19
N ASN A 127 2.77 1.07 -9.49
CA ASN A 127 4.23 0.97 -9.37
C ASN A 127 4.74 2.12 -8.52
N GLY A 128 5.30 1.82 -7.37
CA GLY A 128 5.81 2.83 -6.45
C GLY A 128 5.68 2.43 -4.99
N ASN A 129 6.57 2.98 -4.20
CA ASN A 129 6.61 2.82 -2.77
C ASN A 129 5.67 3.82 -2.10
N ILE A 130 5.10 3.44 -0.97
CA ILE A 130 4.32 4.34 -0.13
C ILE A 130 5.07 4.49 1.18
N LYS A 131 5.55 5.70 1.48
CA LYS A 131 6.23 6.07 2.71
C LYS A 131 5.40 7.13 3.43
N VAL A 132 4.94 6.78 4.62
CA VAL A 132 4.09 7.64 5.44
C VAL A 132 4.61 7.59 6.86
N THR A 133 4.52 8.70 7.60
CA THR A 133 4.84 8.67 9.04
C THR A 133 3.72 7.97 9.80
N LYS A 134 2.51 8.54 9.83
CA LYS A 134 1.37 7.98 10.56
C LYS A 134 0.14 7.85 9.68
N VAL A 135 -0.58 6.73 9.82
CA VAL A 135 -1.81 6.45 9.08
C VAL A 135 -2.99 6.43 10.05
N GLY A 136 -3.97 7.29 9.80
CA GLY A 136 -5.21 7.38 10.57
C GLY A 136 -6.13 6.17 10.36
N GLU A 137 -7.16 6.11 11.18
CA GLU A 137 -8.10 4.98 11.22
C GLU A 137 -8.85 4.76 9.90
N SER A 138 -9.17 3.50 9.59
CA SER A 138 -9.96 3.10 8.42
C SER A 138 -9.36 3.50 7.06
N SER A 139 -8.08 3.80 7.00
CA SER A 139 -7.38 4.15 5.77
C SER A 139 -6.89 2.91 5.02
N SER A 140 -6.67 3.03 3.71
CA SER A 140 -6.18 1.96 2.84
C SER A 140 -5.01 2.43 2.00
N LEU A 141 -3.85 1.80 2.17
CA LEU A 141 -2.63 2.05 1.39
C LEU A 141 -2.33 0.79 0.57
N ILE A 142 -2.37 0.93 -0.75
CA ILE A 142 -2.27 -0.19 -1.69
C ILE A 142 -1.18 0.10 -2.71
N SER A 143 -0.22 -0.83 -2.83
CA SER A 143 0.75 -0.84 -3.93
C SER A 143 0.65 -2.16 -4.71
N SER A 144 0.86 -2.18 -6.02
CA SER A 144 1.02 -3.46 -6.73
C SER A 144 2.49 -3.88 -6.75
N ASN A 145 3.39 -2.97 -7.09
CA ASN A 145 4.84 -3.20 -7.18
C ASN A 145 5.59 -2.10 -6.40
N GLY A 146 5.75 -2.30 -5.11
CA GLY A 146 6.45 -1.36 -4.25
C GLY A 146 6.31 -1.69 -2.77
N ASN A 147 7.21 -1.11 -1.98
CA ASN A 147 7.21 -1.29 -0.54
C ASN A 147 6.24 -0.31 0.13
N ILE A 148 5.65 -0.72 1.24
CA ILE A 148 4.89 0.19 2.10
C ILE A 148 5.67 0.34 3.40
N THR A 149 6.01 1.57 3.77
CA THR A 149 6.70 1.89 5.02
C THR A 149 5.87 2.89 5.80
N CYS A 150 5.50 2.53 7.02
CA CYS A 150 4.75 3.37 7.94
C CYS A 150 5.44 3.36 9.30
N HIS A 151 5.39 4.45 10.07
CA HIS A 151 5.78 4.38 11.48
C HIS A 151 4.60 3.81 12.27
N ASP A 152 3.47 4.53 12.32
CA ASP A 152 2.27 4.12 13.05
C ASP A 152 1.08 3.88 12.12
N VAL A 153 0.33 2.81 12.41
CA VAL A 153 -0.84 2.36 11.65
C VAL A 153 -2.06 2.33 12.56
N GLY A 154 -3.06 3.14 12.24
CA GLY A 154 -4.32 3.26 12.99
C GLY A 154 -5.23 2.05 12.88
N LYS A 155 -6.31 2.05 13.68
CA LYS A 155 -7.29 0.96 13.73
C LYS A 155 -7.99 0.75 12.40
N HIS A 156 -8.37 -0.48 12.08
CA HIS A 156 -9.08 -0.83 10.84
C HIS A 156 -8.36 -0.42 9.54
N THR A 157 -7.07 -0.11 9.60
CA THR A 157 -6.29 0.28 8.43
C THR A 157 -5.92 -0.95 7.60
N CYS A 158 -5.92 -0.83 6.28
CA CYS A 158 -5.47 -1.86 5.35
C CYS A 158 -4.18 -1.43 4.66
N LEU A 159 -3.09 -2.17 4.87
CA LEU A 159 -1.84 -2.02 4.13
C LEU A 159 -1.66 -3.25 3.24
N LYS A 160 -1.57 -3.05 1.92
CA LYS A 160 -1.47 -4.16 0.98
C LYS A 160 -0.45 -3.91 -0.12
N THR A 161 0.45 -4.86 -0.35
CA THR A 161 1.30 -4.84 -1.55
C THR A 161 1.37 -6.19 -2.25
N SER A 162 1.35 -6.24 -3.59
CA SER A 162 1.48 -7.52 -4.29
C SER A 162 2.94 -7.97 -4.36
N ASN A 163 3.85 -7.07 -4.74
CA ASN A 163 5.28 -7.33 -4.82
C ASN A 163 6.04 -6.25 -4.05
N GLY A 164 6.44 -6.55 -2.81
CA GLY A 164 7.12 -5.59 -1.95
C GLY A 164 7.08 -6.00 -0.49
N THR A 165 7.96 -5.39 0.30
CA THR A 165 7.96 -5.55 1.76
C THR A 165 7.08 -4.49 2.40
N ILE A 166 6.31 -4.87 3.41
CA ILE A 166 5.63 -3.92 4.29
C ILE A 166 6.44 -3.78 5.59
N ARG A 167 6.74 -2.55 5.98
CA ARG A 167 7.39 -2.21 7.26
C ARG A 167 6.49 -1.27 8.06
N ALA A 168 6.19 -1.63 9.30
CA ALA A 168 5.47 -0.80 10.25
C ALA A 168 6.18 -0.82 11.62
N GLU A 169 6.23 0.29 12.34
CA GLU A 169 6.72 0.29 13.72
C GLU A 169 5.61 -0.10 14.69
N GLY A 170 4.49 0.63 14.69
CA GLY A 170 3.30 0.34 15.49
C GLY A 170 2.10 -0.01 14.62
N VAL A 171 1.42 -1.11 14.94
CA VAL A 171 0.15 -1.48 14.29
C VAL A 171 -0.95 -1.66 15.31
N ALA A 172 -2.00 -0.84 15.18
CA ALA A 172 -3.15 -0.87 16.06
C ALA A 172 -4.05 -2.11 15.85
N GLU A 173 -5.03 -2.25 16.74
CA GLU A 173 -6.01 -3.32 16.69
C GLU A 173 -6.80 -3.31 15.37
N GLN A 174 -7.19 -4.51 14.92
CA GLN A 174 -8.03 -4.74 13.73
C GLN A 174 -7.47 -4.19 12.40
N ALA A 175 -6.21 -3.72 12.37
CA ALA A 175 -5.52 -3.42 11.13
C ALA A 175 -5.15 -4.70 10.38
N GLU A 176 -5.13 -4.63 9.05
CA GLU A 176 -4.77 -5.71 8.14
C GLU A 176 -3.55 -5.32 7.33
N VAL A 177 -2.48 -6.10 7.43
CA VAL A 177 -1.22 -5.86 6.72
C VAL A 177 -0.88 -7.13 5.92
N SER A 178 -0.86 -7.02 4.60
CA SER A 178 -0.69 -8.20 3.74
C SER A 178 0.21 -7.96 2.53
N THR A 179 1.02 -8.96 2.19
CA THR A 179 1.72 -8.96 0.90
C THR A 179 1.82 -10.32 0.23
N ASN A 180 1.70 -10.37 -1.09
CA ASN A 180 1.80 -11.65 -1.80
C ASN A 180 3.28 -12.08 -1.92
N ASN A 181 4.16 -11.21 -2.40
CA ASN A 181 5.58 -11.51 -2.63
C ASN A 181 6.46 -10.50 -1.90
N GLY A 182 6.77 -10.79 -0.64
CA GLY A 182 7.64 -9.97 0.19
C GLY A 182 7.41 -10.23 1.67
N ASP A 183 8.20 -9.59 2.52
CA ASP A 183 8.08 -9.76 3.96
C ASP A 183 7.10 -8.76 4.56
N VAL A 184 6.48 -9.12 5.68
CA VAL A 184 5.79 -8.18 6.56
C VAL A 184 6.64 -8.02 7.81
N ARG A 185 7.10 -6.81 8.11
CA ARG A 185 7.92 -6.50 9.29
C ARG A 185 7.20 -5.50 10.17
N VAL A 186 6.86 -5.89 11.38
CA VAL A 186 6.20 -5.04 12.37
C VAL A 186 7.04 -5.00 13.65
N ALA A 187 7.33 -3.83 14.21
CA ALA A 187 8.06 -3.76 15.48
C ALA A 187 7.15 -4.10 16.67
N SER A 188 5.93 -3.55 16.68
CA SER A 188 4.90 -3.78 17.70
C SER A 188 3.52 -3.90 17.05
N SER A 189 2.78 -4.95 17.39
CA SER A 189 1.38 -5.14 16.98
C SER A 189 0.50 -5.37 18.21
N GLN A 190 -0.69 -4.79 18.19
CA GLN A 190 -1.73 -5.10 19.17
C GLN A 190 -2.25 -6.52 18.97
N ALA A 191 -3.02 -7.07 19.91
CA ALA A 191 -3.84 -8.26 19.67
C ALA A 191 -4.78 -8.02 18.48
N THR A 192 -5.50 -8.97 17.89
CA THR A 192 -6.45 -8.70 16.78
C THR A 192 -5.91 -8.14 15.44
N THR A 193 -4.67 -7.63 15.36
CA THR A 193 -4.03 -7.27 14.08
C THR A 193 -3.87 -8.51 13.21
N LYS A 194 -4.15 -8.36 11.91
CA LYS A 194 -3.97 -9.41 10.91
C LYS A 194 -2.72 -9.12 10.09
N LEU A 195 -1.74 -10.01 10.18
CA LEU A 195 -0.50 -9.92 9.39
C LEU A 195 -0.42 -11.14 8.47
N HIS A 196 -0.10 -10.93 7.20
CA HIS A 196 -0.12 -12.02 6.22
C HIS A 196 0.90 -11.84 5.11
N THR A 197 1.52 -12.94 4.70
CA THR A 197 2.18 -13.01 3.40
C THR A 197 2.08 -14.40 2.78
N ASP A 198 2.03 -14.46 1.45
CA ASP A 198 2.07 -15.73 0.72
C ASP A 198 3.52 -16.22 0.56
N ASN A 199 4.37 -15.41 -0.08
CA ASN A 199 5.76 -15.72 -0.47
C ASN A 199 6.79 -14.81 0.21
N GLY A 200 6.72 -14.71 1.53
CA GLY A 200 7.76 -14.09 2.38
C GLY A 200 7.56 -14.45 3.83
N ASN A 201 8.22 -13.78 4.77
CA ASN A 201 8.07 -14.05 6.20
C ASN A 201 7.38 -12.89 6.92
N VAL A 202 6.64 -13.22 7.98
CA VAL A 202 6.14 -12.21 8.93
C VAL A 202 7.14 -12.11 10.08
N TYR A 203 7.57 -10.89 10.40
CA TYR A 203 8.44 -10.57 11.52
C TYR A 203 7.68 -9.68 12.49
N ILE A 204 7.69 -10.04 13.77
CA ILE A 204 7.19 -9.20 14.86
C ILE A 204 8.35 -8.98 15.83
N ASN A 205 8.71 -7.71 16.07
CA ASN A 205 9.85 -7.32 16.88
C ASN A 205 11.15 -8.07 16.50
N GLY A 206 11.44 -8.14 15.19
CA GLY A 206 12.61 -8.84 14.66
C GLY A 206 12.53 -10.38 14.68
N THR A 207 11.51 -10.96 15.32
CA THR A 207 11.34 -12.41 15.41
C THR A 207 10.46 -12.93 14.28
N ILE A 208 10.97 -13.91 13.51
CA ILE A 208 10.19 -14.60 12.49
C ILE A 208 9.03 -15.32 13.15
N GLN A 209 7.82 -15.05 12.68
CA GLN A 209 6.63 -15.77 13.10
C GLN A 209 6.50 -17.06 12.27
N PRO A 210 6.28 -18.23 12.88
CA PRO A 210 6.21 -19.50 12.18
C PRO A 210 5.03 -19.51 11.20
N LYS A 211 5.27 -19.80 9.92
CA LYS A 211 4.18 -19.90 8.93
C LYS A 211 3.21 -21.01 9.36
N PRO A 212 1.91 -20.73 9.53
CA PRO A 212 0.95 -21.80 9.63
C PRO A 212 1.08 -22.65 8.36
N MET A 213 1.29 -23.95 8.53
CA MET A 213 1.51 -24.87 7.42
C MET A 213 0.19 -25.05 6.65
N SER A 214 -0.05 -24.18 5.69
CA SER A 214 -1.19 -24.32 4.78
C SER A 214 -0.86 -25.39 3.74
N ALA A 215 -1.72 -26.42 3.63
CA ALA A 215 -1.70 -27.42 2.56
C ALA A 215 -1.79 -26.81 1.14
N TYR A 216 -2.07 -25.51 1.02
CA TYR A 216 -2.22 -24.75 -0.24
C TYR A 216 -1.43 -23.41 -0.29
N GLY A 217 -0.37 -23.23 0.52
CA GLY A 217 0.51 -22.04 0.45
C GLY A 217 -0.01 -20.67 0.97
N ARG A 218 -1.09 -20.58 1.76
CA ARG A 218 -1.61 -19.31 2.33
C ARG A 218 -1.32 -19.20 3.84
N SER A 219 -0.58 -18.17 4.29
CA SER A 219 -0.13 -18.05 5.69
C SER A 219 -0.74 -16.86 6.46
N SER A 220 -1.92 -16.99 7.07
CA SER A 220 -2.57 -15.90 7.83
C SER A 220 -2.27 -15.92 9.33
N TYR A 221 -1.92 -14.77 9.93
CA TYR A 221 -1.67 -14.62 11.37
C TYR A 221 -2.65 -13.64 12.03
N MET A 222 -3.10 -13.97 13.23
CA MET A 222 -3.85 -13.10 14.11
C MET A 222 -3.12 -12.96 15.45
N SER A 223 -2.92 -11.74 15.92
CA SER A 223 -1.97 -11.44 17.01
C SER A 223 -2.53 -11.54 18.44
N GLY A 224 -3.53 -12.34 18.77
CA GLY A 224 -4.01 -12.39 20.19
C GLY A 224 -5.24 -13.24 20.43
N GLY A 225 -5.36 -14.33 19.68
CA GLY A 225 -6.42 -15.31 19.84
C GLY A 225 -5.96 -16.62 19.20
N SER A 226 -6.34 -17.74 19.80
CA SER A 226 -6.08 -19.09 19.29
C SER A 226 -6.55 -19.21 17.84
N THR A 227 -5.65 -19.57 16.93
CA THR A 227 -5.95 -19.76 15.50
C THR A 227 -6.27 -21.24 15.28
N PHE A 228 -7.53 -21.56 14.95
CA PHE A 228 -7.95 -22.92 14.63
C PHE A 228 -7.94 -23.14 13.12
N PHE A 229 -7.18 -24.13 12.64
CA PHE A 229 -7.23 -24.61 11.26
C PHE A 229 -7.74 -26.05 11.18
N ASN A 230 -8.30 -26.39 10.03
CA ASN A 230 -8.87 -27.69 9.74
C ASN A 230 -7.78 -28.80 9.79
N SER A 231 -8.07 -29.85 10.54
CA SER A 231 -7.44 -31.19 10.63
C SER A 231 -5.95 -31.39 10.95
N THR A 232 -5.03 -30.42 10.84
CA THR A 232 -3.58 -30.76 11.00
C THR A 232 -2.68 -29.80 11.77
N SER A 233 -3.14 -28.62 12.23
CA SER A 233 -2.30 -27.79 13.11
C SER A 233 -3.10 -26.85 14.01
N ILE A 234 -2.64 -26.69 15.26
CA ILE A 234 -3.23 -25.81 16.28
C ILE A 234 -2.13 -24.92 16.82
N ILE A 235 -2.32 -23.59 16.76
CA ILE A 235 -1.40 -22.61 17.35
C ILE A 235 -2.17 -21.84 18.42
N ILE A 236 -1.70 -21.90 19.67
CA ILE A 236 -2.26 -21.19 20.82
C ILE A 236 -1.17 -20.28 21.37
N ASP A 237 -1.46 -18.99 21.52
CA ASP A 237 -0.54 -18.00 22.11
C ASP A 237 0.90 -18.05 21.56
N ARG A 238 1.02 -18.19 20.23
CA ARG A 238 2.30 -18.27 19.49
C ARG A 238 3.10 -19.56 19.73
N VAL A 239 2.52 -20.54 20.41
CA VAL A 239 3.10 -21.89 20.55
C VAL A 239 2.41 -22.83 19.57
N ASP A 240 3.21 -23.50 18.75
CA ASP A 240 2.71 -24.59 17.91
C ASP A 240 2.38 -25.79 18.81
N MET A 241 1.09 -26.08 18.94
CA MET A 241 0.56 -27.18 19.76
C MET A 241 0.42 -28.48 18.96
N THR A 242 0.63 -28.43 17.65
CA THR A 242 0.56 -29.59 16.73
C THR A 242 1.38 -30.79 17.21
N PRO A 243 2.65 -30.65 17.67
CA PRO A 243 3.43 -31.80 18.14
C PRO A 243 2.88 -32.46 19.41
N PHE A 244 2.04 -31.77 20.21
CA PHE A 244 1.43 -32.34 21.42
C PHE A 244 0.17 -33.17 21.13
N MET A 245 -0.35 -33.15 19.91
CA MET A 245 -1.48 -33.99 19.51
C MET A 245 -1.08 -35.41 19.07
N GLY A 246 0.21 -35.65 18.82
CA GLY A 246 0.73 -36.92 18.29
C GLY A 246 1.09 -37.99 19.33
N SER A 247 1.04 -37.69 20.64
CA SER A 247 1.30 -38.71 21.65
C SER A 247 0.04 -39.52 21.95
N SER A 248 -0.19 -40.56 21.15
CA SER A 248 -1.05 -41.68 21.53
C SER A 248 -0.65 -42.13 22.93
N PHE A 249 -1.54 -41.99 23.91
CA PHE A 249 -1.45 -42.70 25.18
C PHE A 249 -1.40 -44.20 24.85
N SER A 250 -0.21 -44.79 24.81
CA SER A 250 -0.06 -46.23 24.90
C SER A 250 -0.49 -46.62 26.31
N ARG A 251 -1.76 -47.04 26.45
CA ARG A 251 -2.22 -47.71 27.65
C ARG A 251 -1.45 -49.03 27.78
N ARG A 252 -0.76 -49.19 28.92
CA ARG A 252 -0.43 -50.50 29.47
C ARG A 252 -1.70 -51.23 29.88
#